data_AF-A0AB38PN49-F1
#
_entry.id   AF-A0AB38PN49-F1
#
_cell.length_a   1.000
_cell.length_b   1.000
_cell.length_c   1.000
_cell.angle_alpha   90.00
_cell.angle_beta   90.00
_cell.angle_gamma   90.00
#
_symmetry.space_group_name_H-M   'P 1'
#
loop_
_entity.id
_entity.type
_entity.pdbx_description
1 polymer ?
#
loop_
_entity_poly.entity_id
_entity_poly.type
_entity_poly.pdbx_seq_one_letter_code
_entity_poly.pdbx_strand_id
1 'polypeptide(L)'
;MKQLRKQADEFVFMTTTIGPRAILVFFVIVVGLLRMCIPDKTDPMDNSINKSSEIVAHVMVRDSTNNGFRVVYATAEPVTDERFAEICTRTSVRNGFESLEKEAPIHFGNNLLETDICDFALYVYRFSIDKDIRVHNIFVTGKEKMDFYVRDNPNLPGCARWMHHGTEQGNQYLNADDINYYIPNGGRIYRYWKCRYLLQTSDTDERFSHFTEEERLY
;
A
#
# COMPACT_ATOMS: atom_id res chain seq x y z
N MET A 1 3.56 -28.92 -44.57
CA MET A 1 2.65 -29.78 -43.78
C MET A 1 3.18 -31.19 -43.52
N LYS A 2 3.66 -31.96 -44.52
CA LYS A 2 4.17 -33.35 -44.31
C LYS A 2 5.37 -33.45 -43.35
N GLN A 3 6.27 -32.47 -43.36
CA GLN A 3 7.49 -32.48 -42.54
C GLN A 3 7.22 -32.19 -41.05
N LEU A 4 6.29 -31.27 -40.76
CA LEU A 4 5.82 -30.98 -39.39
C LEU A 4 5.07 -32.17 -38.78
N ARG A 5 4.27 -32.88 -39.58
CA ARG A 5 3.54 -34.09 -39.14
C ARG A 5 4.50 -35.21 -38.76
N LYS A 6 5.54 -35.43 -39.58
CA LYS A 6 6.56 -36.45 -39.33
C LYS A 6 7.38 -36.17 -38.06
N GLN A 7 7.71 -34.90 -37.80
CA GLN A 7 8.38 -34.49 -36.56
C GLN A 7 7.48 -34.64 -35.32
N ALA A 8 6.17 -34.36 -35.45
CA ALA A 8 5.22 -34.59 -34.37
C ALA A 8 5.08 -36.09 -34.05
N ASP A 9 5.02 -36.95 -35.07
CA ASP A 9 4.91 -38.40 -34.89
C ASP A 9 6.18 -39.01 -34.24
N GLU A 10 7.38 -38.54 -34.60
CA GLU A 10 8.64 -38.93 -33.93
C GLU A 10 8.70 -38.47 -32.47
N PHE A 11 8.20 -37.26 -32.17
CA PHE A 11 8.13 -36.72 -30.81
C PHE A 11 7.14 -37.49 -29.92
N VAL A 12 5.98 -37.89 -30.48
CA VAL A 12 4.98 -38.71 -29.79
C VAL A 12 5.50 -40.12 -29.50
N PHE A 13 6.27 -40.70 -30.43
CA PHE A 13 6.87 -42.03 -30.25
C PHE A 13 8.00 -42.03 -29.19
N MET A 14 8.84 -40.99 -29.20
CA MET A 14 9.87 -40.78 -28.16
C MET A 14 9.25 -40.60 -26.77
N THR A 15 8.16 -39.84 -26.66
CA THR A 15 7.49 -39.57 -25.38
C THR A 15 6.73 -40.77 -24.81
N THR A 16 6.23 -41.69 -25.65
CA THR A 16 5.63 -42.96 -25.22
C THR A 16 6.66 -44.00 -24.78
N THR A 17 7.86 -44.00 -25.37
CA THR A 17 8.92 -45.00 -25.07
C THR A 17 9.67 -44.69 -23.78
N ILE A 18 9.93 -43.41 -23.50
CA ILE A 18 10.72 -42.96 -22.34
C ILE A 18 9.85 -42.83 -21.09
N GLY A 19 8.53 -42.75 -21.26
CA GLY A 19 7.56 -42.67 -20.18
C GLY A 19 7.52 -41.29 -19.51
N PRO A 20 6.34 -40.84 -19.03
CA PRO A 20 6.17 -39.48 -18.52
C PRO A 20 7.11 -39.13 -17.36
N ARG A 21 7.53 -40.12 -16.56
CA ARG A 21 8.43 -39.94 -15.42
C ARG A 21 9.85 -39.52 -15.84
N ALA A 22 10.43 -40.13 -16.86
CA ALA A 22 11.80 -39.80 -17.27
C ALA A 22 11.87 -38.45 -18.00
N ILE A 23 10.80 -38.04 -18.70
CA ILE A 23 10.67 -36.70 -19.26
C ILE A 23 10.63 -35.65 -18.13
N LEU A 24 9.90 -35.91 -17.05
CA LEU A 24 9.81 -35.03 -15.89
C LEU A 24 11.16 -34.90 -15.18
N VAL A 25 11.87 -36.02 -14.98
CA VAL A 25 13.23 -36.04 -14.41
C VAL A 25 14.21 -35.27 -15.31
N PHE A 26 14.16 -35.48 -16.63
CA PHE A 26 14.98 -34.73 -17.57
C PHE A 26 14.69 -33.23 -17.49
N PHE A 27 13.42 -32.81 -17.40
CA PHE A 27 13.05 -31.41 -17.23
C PHE A 27 13.61 -30.80 -15.94
N VAL A 28 13.53 -31.52 -14.81
CA VAL A 28 14.10 -31.05 -13.53
C VAL A 28 15.61 -30.88 -13.63
N ILE A 29 16.31 -31.82 -14.29
CA ILE A 29 17.76 -31.73 -14.52
C ILE A 29 18.10 -30.54 -15.42
N VAL A 30 17.38 -30.35 -16.53
CA VAL A 30 17.59 -29.23 -17.45
C VAL A 30 17.33 -27.90 -16.76
N VAL A 31 16.25 -27.77 -15.97
CA VAL A 31 15.97 -26.56 -15.19
C VAL A 31 17.08 -26.31 -14.16
N GLY A 32 17.56 -27.35 -13.48
CA GLY A 32 18.67 -27.26 -12.53
C GLY A 32 19.99 -26.81 -13.19
N LEU A 33 20.34 -27.40 -14.34
CA LEU A 33 21.52 -27.01 -15.12
C LEU A 33 21.41 -25.57 -15.65
N LEU A 34 20.25 -25.19 -16.18
CA LEU A 34 20.01 -23.83 -16.65
C LEU A 34 20.14 -22.82 -15.50
N ARG A 35 19.65 -23.15 -14.30
CA ARG A 35 19.80 -22.29 -13.12
C ARG A 35 21.26 -22.13 -12.70
N MET A 36 22.11 -23.15 -12.89
CA MET A 36 23.55 -23.06 -12.62
C MET A 36 24.33 -22.27 -13.67
N CYS A 37 23.85 -22.23 -14.91
CA CYS A 37 24.49 -21.48 -16.00
C CYS A 37 24.04 -20.01 -16.09
N ILE A 38 22.97 -19.62 -15.38
CA ILE A 38 22.53 -18.23 -15.27
C ILE A 38 23.23 -17.62 -14.04
N PRO A 39 24.09 -16.60 -14.22
CA PRO A 39 24.70 -15.91 -13.09
C PRO A 39 23.59 -15.37 -12.19
N ASP A 40 23.63 -15.71 -10.90
CA ASP A 40 22.71 -15.14 -9.94
C ASP A 40 23.09 -13.66 -9.76
N LYS A 41 22.31 -12.78 -10.38
CA LYS A 41 22.48 -11.32 -10.32
C LYS A 41 21.75 -10.71 -9.12
N THR A 42 21.14 -11.54 -8.28
CA THR A 42 20.44 -11.07 -7.08
C THR A 42 21.47 -10.45 -6.15
N ASP A 43 21.19 -9.24 -5.67
CA ASP A 43 22.00 -8.62 -4.62
C ASP A 43 22.08 -9.59 -3.44
N PRO A 44 23.28 -9.90 -2.92
CA PRO A 44 23.44 -10.80 -1.77
C PRO A 44 22.53 -10.47 -0.59
N MET A 45 22.23 -9.18 -0.38
CA MET A 45 21.35 -8.73 0.70
C MET A 45 19.89 -9.14 0.49
N ASP A 46 19.49 -9.37 -0.77
CA ASP A 46 18.15 -9.81 -1.15
C ASP A 46 18.06 -11.33 -1.32
N ASN A 47 19.15 -12.08 -1.11
CA ASN A 47 19.22 -13.53 -1.33
C ASN A 47 18.78 -14.32 -0.10
N SER A 48 17.51 -14.17 0.27
CA SER A 48 16.86 -14.95 1.33
C SER A 48 15.42 -15.31 0.93
N ILE A 49 14.95 -16.46 1.42
CA ILE A 49 13.53 -16.83 1.32
C ILE A 49 12.67 -16.13 2.39
N ASN A 50 13.29 -15.64 3.46
CA ASN A 50 12.60 -14.93 4.52
C ASN A 50 12.53 -13.45 4.16
N LYS A 51 11.37 -13.03 3.63
CA LYS A 51 11.10 -11.65 3.23
C LYS A 51 9.71 -11.24 3.70
N SER A 52 9.58 -10.01 4.18
CA SER A 52 8.32 -9.43 4.65
C SER A 52 8.19 -7.97 4.20
N SER A 53 6.95 -7.49 4.14
CA SER A 53 6.68 -6.05 3.96
C SER A 53 6.75 -5.35 5.31
N GLU A 54 7.57 -4.32 5.40
CA GLU A 54 7.85 -3.64 6.67
C GLU A 54 7.41 -2.17 6.62
N ILE A 55 6.98 -1.63 7.77
CA ILE A 55 6.65 -0.21 7.92
C ILE A 55 7.94 0.58 8.13
N VAL A 56 8.21 1.51 7.22
CA VAL A 56 9.43 2.34 7.24
C VAL A 56 9.25 3.55 8.14
N ALA A 57 8.14 4.28 8.01
CA ALA A 57 7.90 5.50 8.76
C ALA A 57 6.43 5.91 8.81
N HIS A 58 6.08 6.64 9.87
CA HIS A 58 4.87 7.46 9.95
C HIS A 58 5.28 8.93 9.82
N VAL A 59 4.98 9.55 8.69
CA VAL A 59 5.30 10.94 8.38
C VAL A 59 4.11 11.82 8.70
N MET A 60 4.30 12.84 9.54
CA MET A 60 3.23 13.72 10.01
C MET A 60 3.21 15.01 9.21
N VAL A 61 2.43 15.05 8.14
CA VAL A 61 2.32 16.21 7.27
C VAL A 61 1.21 17.13 7.78
N ARG A 62 1.60 18.24 8.41
CA ARG A 62 0.68 19.17 9.08
C ARG A 62 0.92 20.61 8.68
N ASP A 63 -0.15 21.39 8.72
CA ASP A 63 -0.08 22.84 8.58
C ASP A 63 0.24 23.54 9.91
N SER A 64 0.25 24.87 9.90
CA SER A 64 0.50 25.71 11.08
C SER A 64 -0.58 25.58 12.17
N THR A 65 -1.76 25.02 11.84
CA THR A 65 -2.84 24.73 12.80
C THR A 65 -2.74 23.33 13.38
N ASN A 66 -1.67 22.58 13.04
CA ASN A 66 -1.43 21.20 13.48
C ASN A 66 -2.47 20.20 12.95
N ASN A 67 -3.14 20.54 11.83
CA ASN A 67 -4.06 19.67 11.09
C ASN A 67 -3.42 19.18 9.79
N GLY A 68 -3.82 18.00 9.32
CA GLY A 68 -3.37 17.47 8.04
C GLY A 68 -3.48 15.96 7.95
N PHE A 69 -2.38 15.29 7.61
CA PHE A 69 -2.38 13.85 7.34
C PHE A 69 -1.18 13.12 7.94
N ARG A 70 -1.41 11.90 8.41
CA ARG A 70 -0.37 10.92 8.74
C ARG A 70 -0.19 9.98 7.56
N VAL A 71 0.98 10.04 6.91
CA VAL A 71 1.34 9.18 5.79
C VAL A 71 2.19 8.04 6.31
N VAL A 72 1.74 6.80 6.10
CA VAL A 72 2.46 5.60 6.49
C VAL A 72 3.18 5.05 5.27
N TYR A 73 4.51 5.00 5.33
CA TYR A 73 5.33 4.39 4.29
C TYR A 73 5.71 2.96 4.69
N ALA A 74 5.65 2.06 3.71
CA ALA A 74 6.11 0.69 3.83
C ALA A 74 7.09 0.37 2.70
N THR A 75 7.78 -0.76 2.81
CA THR A 75 8.58 -1.28 1.71
C THR A 75 7.70 -1.57 0.50
N ALA A 76 8.19 -1.24 -0.69
CA ALA A 76 7.43 -1.42 -1.94
C ALA A 76 7.18 -2.90 -2.23
N GLU A 77 8.16 -3.74 -1.92
CA GLU A 77 8.11 -5.19 -2.02
C GLU A 77 8.50 -5.84 -0.68
N PRO A 78 8.23 -7.13 -0.47
CA PRO A 78 8.80 -7.88 0.63
C PRO A 78 10.34 -7.90 0.56
N VAL A 79 11.01 -7.55 1.65
CA VAL A 79 12.47 -7.44 1.74
C VAL A 79 13.02 -8.26 2.91
N THR A 80 14.33 -8.48 2.91
CA THR A 80 15.04 -9.06 4.05
C THR A 80 15.23 -8.01 5.16
N ASP A 81 15.53 -8.46 6.38
CA ASP A 81 15.82 -7.58 7.51
C ASP A 81 17.02 -6.65 7.21
N GLU A 82 18.05 -7.17 6.54
CA GLU A 82 19.22 -6.40 6.15
C GLU A 82 18.88 -5.31 5.14
N ARG A 83 18.07 -5.63 4.13
CA ARG A 83 17.60 -4.64 3.15
C ARG A 83 16.69 -3.60 3.79
N PHE A 84 15.82 -4.01 4.70
CA PHE A 84 14.98 -3.07 5.45
C PHE A 84 15.83 -2.10 6.27
N ALA A 85 16.82 -2.60 7.02
CA ALA A 85 17.74 -1.75 7.77
C ALA A 85 18.49 -0.77 6.87
N GLU A 86 18.95 -1.22 5.70
CA GLU A 86 19.60 -0.36 4.71
C GLU A 86 18.66 0.76 4.23
N ILE A 87 17.43 0.43 3.78
CA ILE A 87 16.41 1.41 3.35
C ILE A 87 16.18 2.47 4.43
N CYS A 88 16.01 2.06 5.68
CA CYS A 88 15.78 2.97 6.80
C CYS A 88 16.95 3.94 7.06
N THR A 89 18.17 3.62 6.62
CA THR A 89 19.36 4.48 6.79
C THR A 89 19.64 5.40 5.60
N ARG A 90 18.90 5.27 4.49
CA ARG A 90 19.13 6.08 3.29
C ARG A 90 18.88 7.56 3.57
N THR A 91 19.86 8.38 3.23
CA THR A 91 19.74 9.84 3.36
C THR A 91 18.67 10.39 2.40
N SER A 92 18.48 9.78 1.23
CA SER A 92 17.40 10.13 0.28
C SER A 92 16.01 9.97 0.90
N VAL A 93 15.77 8.87 1.63
CA VAL A 93 14.49 8.60 2.29
C VAL A 93 14.21 9.64 3.37
N ARG A 94 15.18 9.90 4.26
CA ARG A 94 15.04 10.92 5.30
C ARG A 94 14.76 12.31 4.72
N ASN A 95 15.58 12.75 3.77
CA ASN A 95 15.42 14.06 3.15
C ASN A 95 14.08 14.17 2.39
N GLY A 96 13.63 13.08 1.76
CA GLY A 96 12.34 13.04 1.09
C GLY A 96 11.16 13.19 2.04
N PHE A 97 11.20 12.58 3.23
CA PHE A 97 10.18 12.80 4.26
C PHE A 97 10.17 14.25 4.76
N GLU A 98 11.33 14.82 5.05
CA GLU A 98 11.46 16.24 5.47
C GLU A 98 10.93 17.20 4.39
N SER A 99 11.26 16.93 3.11
CA SER A 99 10.73 17.70 1.98
C SER A 99 9.22 17.55 1.85
N LEU A 100 8.67 16.35 2.03
CA LEU A 100 7.21 16.14 1.98
C LEU A 100 6.49 16.95 3.07
N GLU A 101 6.99 16.92 4.31
CA GLU A 101 6.42 17.69 5.42
C GLU A 101 6.42 19.20 5.17
N LYS A 102 7.45 19.71 4.48
CA LYS A 102 7.59 21.14 4.18
C LYS A 102 6.81 21.58 2.95
N GLU A 103 6.84 20.80 1.88
CA GLU A 103 6.34 21.20 0.56
C GLU A 103 4.84 20.95 0.43
N ALA A 104 4.30 19.89 1.05
CA ALA A 104 2.89 19.57 0.94
C ALA A 104 1.97 20.67 1.53
N PRO A 105 2.20 21.23 2.74
CA PRO A 105 1.38 22.34 3.23
C PRO A 105 1.41 23.53 2.27
N ILE A 106 2.57 23.87 1.71
CA ILE A 106 2.72 24.98 0.76
C ILE A 106 1.92 24.71 -0.52
N HIS A 107 1.96 23.48 -1.05
CA HIS A 107 1.19 23.07 -2.22
C HIS A 107 -0.32 23.28 -2.03
N PHE A 108 -0.83 23.00 -0.84
CA PHE A 108 -2.24 23.17 -0.47
C PHE A 108 -2.54 24.55 0.16
N GLY A 109 -1.73 25.57 -0.13
CA GLY A 109 -1.99 26.95 0.32
C GLY A 109 -1.90 27.15 1.83
N ASN A 110 -1.13 26.31 2.53
CA ASN A 110 -0.98 26.25 3.98
C ASN A 110 -2.28 25.99 4.76
N ASN A 111 -3.25 25.34 4.12
CA ASN A 111 -4.47 24.88 4.77
C ASN A 111 -4.63 23.39 4.48
N LEU A 112 -4.27 22.54 5.43
CA LEU A 112 -4.51 21.10 5.35
C LEU A 112 -5.77 20.66 6.12
N LEU A 113 -6.36 21.53 6.94
CA LEU A 113 -7.64 21.28 7.62
C LEU A 113 -8.76 20.96 6.63
N GLU A 114 -8.91 21.74 5.56
CA GLU A 114 -9.98 21.57 4.58
C GLU A 114 -9.59 20.72 3.35
N THR A 115 -8.30 20.41 3.18
CA THR A 115 -7.81 19.59 2.05
C THR A 115 -8.47 18.22 2.03
N ASP A 116 -8.92 17.82 0.85
CA ASP A 116 -9.48 16.50 0.59
C ASP A 116 -8.38 15.42 0.59
N ILE A 117 -8.65 14.27 1.21
CA ILE A 117 -7.67 13.18 1.37
C ILE A 117 -7.26 12.53 0.04
N CYS A 118 -8.16 12.47 -0.97
CA CYS A 118 -7.83 11.95 -2.29
C CYS A 118 -6.91 12.89 -3.06
N ASP A 119 -7.13 14.21 -2.96
CA ASP A 119 -6.26 15.20 -3.60
C ASP A 119 -4.86 15.19 -2.95
N PHE A 120 -4.83 15.09 -1.61
CA PHE A 120 -3.58 14.88 -0.89
C PHE A 120 -2.90 13.56 -1.26
N ALA A 121 -3.64 12.45 -1.36
CA ALA A 121 -3.10 11.16 -1.76
C ALA A 121 -2.50 11.18 -3.17
N LEU A 122 -3.15 11.86 -4.12
CA LEU A 122 -2.64 12.03 -5.47
C LEU A 122 -1.34 12.86 -5.50
N TYR A 123 -1.25 13.89 -4.65
CA TYR A 123 -0.02 14.65 -4.47
C TYR A 123 1.11 13.76 -3.93
N VAL A 124 0.87 13.04 -2.83
CA VAL A 124 1.87 12.17 -2.21
C VAL A 124 2.30 11.04 -3.15
N TYR A 125 1.36 10.44 -3.89
CA TYR A 125 1.66 9.42 -4.89
C TYR A 125 2.65 9.91 -5.96
N ARG A 126 2.53 11.17 -6.37
CA ARG A 126 3.45 11.80 -7.35
C ARG A 126 4.76 12.29 -6.70
N PHE A 127 4.79 12.39 -5.38
CA PHE A 127 5.94 12.81 -4.60
C PHE A 127 6.92 11.64 -4.42
N SER A 128 7.73 11.39 -5.46
CA SER A 128 8.70 10.28 -5.46
C SER A 128 9.82 10.50 -4.43
N ILE A 129 9.87 9.66 -3.39
CA ILE A 129 10.92 9.70 -2.35
C ILE A 129 12.01 8.67 -2.62
N ASP A 130 11.64 7.39 -2.74
CA ASP A 130 12.55 6.29 -3.01
C ASP A 130 11.76 5.18 -3.70
N LYS A 131 12.40 4.47 -4.65
CA LYS A 131 11.77 3.38 -5.41
C LYS A 131 11.43 2.15 -4.57
N ASP A 132 12.11 1.97 -3.44
CA ASP A 132 11.96 0.78 -2.58
C ASP A 132 10.94 1.00 -1.46
N ILE A 133 10.27 2.16 -1.41
CA ILE A 133 9.17 2.45 -0.49
C ILE A 133 7.92 2.89 -1.25
N ARG A 134 6.76 2.69 -0.63
CA ARG A 134 5.47 3.17 -1.13
C ARG A 134 4.57 3.60 0.02
N VAL A 135 3.55 4.38 -0.30
CA VAL A 135 2.53 4.75 0.67
C VAL A 135 1.64 3.54 0.97
N HIS A 136 1.56 3.15 2.24
CA HIS A 136 0.72 2.06 2.73
C HIS A 136 -0.64 2.55 3.20
N ASN A 137 -0.68 3.67 3.92
CA ASN A 137 -1.91 4.32 4.36
C ASN A 137 -1.74 5.82 4.44
N ILE A 138 -2.86 6.53 4.33
CA ILE A 138 -2.96 7.94 4.70
C ILE A 138 -4.13 8.05 5.67
N PHE A 139 -3.91 8.64 6.84
CA PHE A 139 -4.95 8.96 7.80
C PHE A 139 -5.08 10.46 7.93
N VAL A 140 -6.30 10.96 8.14
CA VAL A 140 -6.50 12.31 8.67
C VAL A 140 -5.85 12.41 10.05
N THR A 141 -5.19 13.54 10.32
CA THR A 141 -4.63 13.86 11.65
C THR A 141 -4.87 15.32 12.01
N GLY A 142 -4.74 15.61 13.31
CA GLY A 142 -5.09 16.89 13.90
C GLY A 142 -6.49 16.86 14.49
N LYS A 143 -6.63 17.38 15.70
CA LYS A 143 -7.86 17.25 16.49
C LYS A 143 -9.08 17.79 15.73
N GLU A 144 -8.96 19.01 15.19
CA GLU A 144 -10.06 19.68 14.52
C GLU A 144 -10.47 18.97 13.23
N LYS A 145 -9.50 18.52 12.42
CA LYS A 145 -9.79 17.75 11.21
C LYS A 145 -10.40 16.38 11.53
N MET A 146 -9.92 15.70 12.57
CA MET A 146 -10.48 14.43 13.04
C MET A 146 -11.92 14.59 13.56
N ASP A 147 -12.24 15.72 14.21
CA ASP A 147 -13.57 16.04 14.72
C ASP A 147 -14.63 16.21 13.59
N PHE A 148 -14.20 16.32 12.33
CA PHE A 148 -15.13 16.27 11.19
C PHE A 148 -15.84 14.92 11.08
N TYR A 149 -15.24 13.82 11.55
CA TYR A 149 -15.73 12.45 11.33
C TYR A 149 -16.43 11.84 12.56
N VAL A 150 -16.81 12.68 13.53
CA VAL A 150 -17.58 12.28 14.72
C VAL A 150 -18.73 13.25 15.01
N ARG A 151 -19.43 13.64 13.94
CA ARG A 151 -20.64 14.49 13.99
C ARG A 151 -21.90 13.63 13.86
N ASP A 152 -23.06 14.24 14.17
CA ASP A 152 -24.35 13.59 14.02
C ASP A 152 -24.55 13.05 12.58
N ASN A 153 -24.82 11.76 12.48
CA ASN A 153 -25.18 11.10 11.23
C ASN A 153 -26.71 10.87 11.21
N PRO A 154 -27.47 11.56 10.34
CA PRO A 154 -28.92 11.45 10.31
C PRO A 154 -29.42 10.05 9.92
N ASN A 155 -28.56 9.25 9.28
CA ASN A 155 -28.87 7.91 8.79
C ASN A 155 -28.39 6.81 9.76
N LEU A 156 -27.79 7.18 10.90
CA LEU A 156 -27.28 6.25 11.90
C LEU A 156 -27.76 6.63 13.30
N PRO A 157 -28.95 6.18 13.72
CA PRO A 157 -29.42 6.38 15.08
C PRO A 157 -28.42 5.88 16.12
N GLY A 158 -28.13 6.70 17.13
CA GLY A 158 -27.14 6.36 18.17
C GLY A 158 -25.68 6.46 17.71
N CYS A 159 -25.40 7.20 16.63
CA CYS A 159 -24.04 7.43 16.17
C CYS A 159 -23.14 8.05 17.26
N ALA A 160 -21.87 7.67 17.24
CA ALA A 160 -20.88 8.20 18.16
C ALA A 160 -20.59 9.68 17.87
N ARG A 161 -20.56 10.52 18.92
CA ARG A 161 -20.25 11.97 18.81
C ARG A 161 -18.82 12.36 19.20
N TRP A 162 -18.01 11.35 19.48
CA TRP A 162 -16.62 11.51 19.84
C TRP A 162 -15.85 10.23 19.50
N MET A 163 -14.54 10.39 19.29
CA MET A 163 -13.62 9.31 18.92
C MET A 163 -12.53 9.18 19.98
N HIS A 164 -12.21 7.94 20.34
CA HIS A 164 -11.01 7.66 21.10
C HIS A 164 -9.79 7.76 20.18
N HIS A 165 -8.92 8.75 20.40
CA HIS A 165 -7.76 8.98 19.54
C HIS A 165 -6.75 7.83 19.53
N GLY A 166 -6.78 6.92 20.51
CA GLY A 166 -5.94 5.72 20.50
C GLY A 166 -6.44 4.63 19.54
N THR A 167 -7.75 4.56 19.27
CA THR A 167 -8.33 3.58 18.35
C THR A 167 -8.56 4.15 16.95
N GLU A 168 -8.78 5.46 16.88
CA GLU A 168 -9.13 6.25 15.69
C GLU A 168 -10.35 5.71 14.93
N GLN A 169 -11.25 4.99 15.61
CA GLN A 169 -12.45 4.46 14.97
C GLN A 169 -13.30 5.60 14.39
N GLY A 170 -13.73 5.44 13.15
CA GLY A 170 -14.45 6.45 12.38
C GLY A 170 -13.56 7.47 11.68
N ASN A 171 -12.26 7.54 11.99
CA ASN A 171 -11.36 8.48 11.31
C ASN A 171 -11.26 8.17 9.82
N GLN A 172 -11.17 9.21 9.00
CA GLN A 172 -11.01 9.05 7.56
C GLN A 172 -9.59 8.57 7.24
N TYR A 173 -9.51 7.57 6.36
CA TYR A 173 -8.24 7.03 5.89
C TYR A 173 -8.34 6.51 4.45
N LEU A 174 -7.18 6.24 3.86
CA LEU A 174 -7.01 5.51 2.60
C LEU A 174 -6.04 4.35 2.80
N ASN A 175 -6.26 3.26 2.06
CA ASN A 175 -5.37 2.11 2.05
C ASN A 175 -4.43 2.11 0.83
N ALA A 176 -3.51 1.15 0.80
CA ALA A 176 -2.51 1.04 -0.25
C ALA A 176 -3.12 0.92 -1.66
N ASP A 177 -4.25 0.22 -1.81
CA ASP A 177 -4.87 0.02 -3.11
C ASP A 177 -5.53 1.30 -3.63
N ASP A 178 -6.19 2.04 -2.72
CA ASP A 178 -6.79 3.32 -3.06
C ASP A 178 -5.71 4.29 -3.56
N ILE A 179 -4.59 4.36 -2.84
CA ILE A 179 -3.52 5.34 -3.05
C ILE A 179 -2.68 5.01 -4.28
N ASN A 180 -2.29 3.75 -4.46
CA ASN A 180 -1.31 3.37 -5.48
C ASN A 180 -1.95 2.95 -6.81
N TYR A 181 -3.25 2.62 -6.82
CA TYR A 181 -3.92 2.15 -8.04
C TYR A 181 -5.21 2.91 -8.36
N TYR A 182 -6.12 3.10 -7.41
CA TYR A 182 -7.45 3.62 -7.75
C TYR A 182 -7.45 5.14 -8.00
N ILE A 183 -6.92 5.93 -7.07
CA ILE A 183 -6.87 7.39 -7.14
C ILE A 183 -6.01 7.90 -8.31
N PRO A 184 -4.81 7.34 -8.59
CA PRO A 184 -4.02 7.74 -9.75
C PRO A 184 -4.74 7.54 -11.10
N ASN A 185 -5.69 6.61 -11.17
CA ASN A 185 -6.52 6.35 -12.35
C ASN A 185 -7.79 7.22 -12.40
N GLY A 186 -7.89 8.25 -11.55
CA GLY A 186 -9.02 9.20 -11.53
C GLY A 186 -10.18 8.77 -10.64
N GLY A 187 -10.05 7.66 -9.91
CA GLY A 187 -11.03 7.23 -8.92
C GLY A 187 -11.04 8.13 -7.69
N ARG A 188 -12.19 8.20 -7.00
CA ARG A 188 -12.32 8.78 -5.66
C ARG A 188 -13.09 7.81 -4.78
N ILE A 189 -12.60 7.59 -3.57
CA ILE A 189 -13.23 6.76 -2.56
C ILE A 189 -12.82 7.29 -1.20
N TYR A 190 -13.74 7.22 -0.25
CA TYR A 190 -13.52 7.67 1.11
C TYR A 190 -13.72 6.48 2.03
N ARG A 191 -12.79 6.25 2.96
CA ARG A 191 -12.89 5.15 3.93
C ARG A 191 -12.87 5.64 5.36
N TYR A 192 -13.57 4.89 6.22
CA TYR A 192 -13.74 5.18 7.64
C TYR A 192 -13.22 4.02 8.47
N TRP A 193 -12.21 4.32 9.30
CA TRP A 193 -11.41 3.29 9.98
C TRP A 193 -12.23 2.50 10.99
N LYS A 194 -12.09 1.17 10.99
CA LYS A 194 -12.73 0.24 11.95
C LYS A 194 -14.26 0.40 12.07
N CYS A 195 -14.92 0.80 10.99
CA CYS A 195 -16.37 0.83 10.90
C CYS A 195 -16.91 -0.45 10.25
N ARG A 196 -18.17 -0.81 10.53
CA ARG A 196 -18.81 -1.99 9.92
C ARG A 196 -18.90 -1.84 8.40
N TYR A 197 -18.86 -2.95 7.67
CA TYR A 197 -18.71 -3.01 6.21
C TYR A 197 -19.49 -1.94 5.42
N LEU A 198 -20.79 -1.80 5.65
CA LEU A 198 -21.64 -0.84 4.93
C LEU A 198 -21.36 0.64 5.24
N LEU A 199 -20.67 0.92 6.33
CA LEU A 199 -20.29 2.28 6.76
C LEU A 199 -18.80 2.56 6.58
N GLN A 200 -18.02 1.59 6.10
CA GLN A 200 -16.58 1.71 5.97
C GLN A 200 -16.17 2.52 4.74
N THR A 201 -17.03 2.67 3.74
CA THR A 201 -16.70 3.32 2.47
C THR A 201 -17.83 4.20 1.97
N SER A 202 -17.49 5.34 1.34
CA SER A 202 -18.43 6.22 0.63
C SER A 202 -17.79 6.76 -0.65
N ASP A 203 -18.64 7.17 -1.60
CA ASP A 203 -18.24 7.88 -2.83
C ASP A 203 -18.06 9.39 -2.58
N THR A 204 -18.45 9.88 -1.39
CA THR A 204 -18.32 11.29 -0.99
C THR A 204 -17.59 11.42 0.34
N ASP A 205 -16.97 12.59 0.57
CA ASP A 205 -16.36 12.96 1.86
C ASP A 205 -17.46 13.20 2.92
N GLU A 206 -17.96 12.11 3.50
CA GLU A 206 -18.94 12.17 4.59
C GLU A 206 -18.25 12.62 5.89
N ARG A 207 -18.55 13.85 6.30
CA ARG A 207 -18.04 14.49 7.52
C ARG A 207 -19.03 14.34 8.67
N PHE A 208 -19.32 13.09 9.02
CA PHE A 208 -20.10 12.69 10.17
C PHE A 208 -19.67 11.31 10.66
N SER A 209 -20.31 10.77 11.69
CA SER A 209 -19.91 9.51 12.31
C SER A 209 -20.38 8.27 11.54
N HIS A 210 -19.51 7.27 11.44
CA HIS A 210 -19.73 6.00 10.73
C HIS A 210 -19.84 4.80 11.68
N PHE A 211 -19.98 5.04 12.97
CA PHE A 211 -20.13 4.00 14.00
C PHE A 211 -21.04 4.48 15.13
N THR A 212 -21.63 3.55 15.86
CA THR A 212 -22.50 3.87 17.01
C THR A 212 -21.72 3.96 18.33
N GLU A 213 -22.35 4.57 19.33
CA GLU A 213 -21.84 4.56 20.72
C GLU A 213 -21.64 3.13 21.25
N GLU A 214 -22.49 2.18 20.84
CA GLU A 214 -22.42 0.76 21.20
C GLU A 214 -21.23 0.05 20.55
N GLU A 215 -20.91 0.42 19.31
CA GLU A 215 -19.78 -0.13 18.54
C GLU A 215 -18.42 0.46 18.94
N ARG A 216 -18.40 1.48 19.82
CA ARG A 216 -17.18 2.23 20.12
C ARG A 216 -16.12 1.34 20.76
N LEU A 217 -14.92 1.40 20.19
CA LEU A 217 -13.70 0.82 20.73
C LEU A 217 -13.03 1.78 21.72
N TYR A 218 -12.63 1.25 22.88
CA TYR A 218 -11.95 1.95 23.96
C TYR A 218 -10.47 1.55 24.03
#